data_AF-A0A257WAC1-F1
#
_entry.id   AF-A0A257WAC1-F1
#
_cell.length_a   1.000
_cell.length_b   1.000
_cell.length_c   1.000
_cell.angle_alpha   90.00
_cell.angle_beta   90.00
_cell.angle_gamma   90.00
#
_symmetry.space_group_name_H-M   'P 1'
#
loop_
_entity.id
_entity.type
_entity.pdbx_description
1 polymer ?
#
loop_
_entity_poly.entity_id
_entity_poly.type
_entity_poly.pdbx_seq_one_letter_code
_entity_poly.pdbx_strand_id
1 'polypeptide(L)'
;MNLLLLLLVPLATLLALLPVRGLKQVRAVSLAGTTAQLGISLYLLWKYLQVRTPGAENMYFQQRYSWFGPLQIDFHIGVDGISVGMILLTAIVVMAGVLVSWKQEKWNKEFFFLLILLSMGAYGFFISLDLFTLFFFLEVAVIPKFMLIGIWGSGKKEYSAMKLALMLMGGSALVFVGLVGLYFNTNINGHHSFSFLEIVNLNIPIATQRIFFPFLFIGFGVFTALFPFHTWVPDGHSSAPTAASMFLAGISMKLGGYGCLRVATLLMPEGAKEYSWIIIILSTIAIIYGAFATMMQKDLKYINAYSSISHVGFVL
;
A
#
# COMPACT_ATOMS: atom_id res chain seq x y z
N MET A 1 -20.35 -9.98 3.43
CA MET A 1 -19.59 -9.53 4.61
C MET A 1 -19.54 -8.02 4.58
N ASN A 2 -19.60 -7.34 5.71
CA ASN A 2 -19.41 -5.89 5.76
C ASN A 2 -17.91 -5.56 5.73
N LEU A 3 -17.42 -4.96 4.63
CA LEU A 3 -15.99 -4.62 4.46
C LEU A 3 -15.53 -3.50 5.40
N LEU A 4 -16.44 -2.67 5.92
CA LEU A 4 -16.10 -1.63 6.90
C LEU A 4 -15.44 -2.22 8.16
N LEU A 5 -15.70 -3.49 8.49
CA LEU A 5 -15.06 -4.16 9.62
C LEU A 5 -13.53 -4.13 9.52
N LEU A 6 -12.96 -4.17 8.32
CA LEU A 6 -11.51 -4.10 8.10
C LEU A 6 -10.91 -2.74 8.49
N LEU A 7 -11.72 -1.68 8.54
CA LEU A 7 -11.32 -0.34 8.97
C LEU A 7 -11.77 -0.04 10.41
N LEU A 8 -12.95 -0.52 10.79
CA LEU A 8 -13.52 -0.31 12.10
C LEU A 8 -12.77 -1.05 13.21
N VAL A 9 -12.23 -2.25 12.95
CA VAL A 9 -11.45 -2.98 13.97
C VAL A 9 -10.11 -2.32 14.27
N PRO A 10 -9.29 -1.93 13.28
CA PRO A 10 -8.10 -1.12 13.54
C PRO A 10 -8.45 0.19 14.24
N LEU A 11 -9.51 0.88 13.78
CA LEU A 11 -9.96 2.13 14.41
C LEU A 11 -10.38 1.94 15.87
N ALA A 12 -11.18 0.92 16.18
CA ALA A 12 -11.58 0.58 17.54
C ALA A 12 -10.35 0.24 18.41
N THR A 13 -9.37 -0.45 17.84
CA THR A 13 -8.10 -0.75 18.54
C THR A 13 -7.31 0.53 18.84
N LEU A 14 -7.24 1.47 17.88
CA LEU A 14 -6.60 2.77 18.08
C LEU A 14 -7.29 3.58 19.19
N LEU A 15 -8.62 3.64 19.17
CA LEU A 15 -9.40 4.33 20.20
C LEU A 15 -9.24 3.68 21.58
N ALA A 16 -9.21 2.34 21.64
CA ALA A 16 -8.97 1.60 22.87
C ALA A 16 -7.56 1.81 23.44
N LEU A 17 -6.56 2.14 22.60
CA LEU A 17 -5.20 2.44 23.05
C LEU A 17 -5.06 3.83 23.69
N LEU A 18 -5.90 4.81 23.33
CA LEU A 18 -5.81 6.19 23.84
C LEU A 18 -5.89 6.29 25.38
N PRO A 19 -6.86 5.66 26.07
CA PRO A 19 -6.95 5.76 27.53
C PRO A 19 -5.94 4.88 28.27
N VAL A 20 -5.27 3.95 27.58
CA VAL A 20 -4.39 2.95 28.19
C VAL A 20 -3.04 3.57 28.57
N ARG A 21 -2.59 3.31 29.80
CA ARG A 21 -1.29 3.79 30.32
C ARG A 21 -0.29 2.68 30.63
N GLY A 22 -0.77 1.46 30.92
CA GLY A 22 0.09 0.35 31.31
C GLY A 22 0.72 -0.38 30.12
N LEU A 23 2.02 -0.70 30.21
CA LEU A 23 2.75 -1.43 29.16
C LEU A 23 2.10 -2.77 28.78
N LYS A 24 1.67 -3.55 29.78
CA LYS A 24 0.98 -4.84 29.58
C LYS A 24 -0.37 -4.65 28.87
N GLN A 25 -1.11 -3.60 29.23
CA GLN A 25 -2.41 -3.29 28.65
C GLN A 25 -2.27 -2.85 27.18
N VAL A 26 -1.30 -2.00 26.85
CA VAL A 26 -1.02 -1.59 25.46
C VAL A 26 -0.79 -2.82 24.59
N ARG A 27 0.10 -3.71 25.03
CA ARG A 27 0.44 -4.94 24.29
C ARG A 27 -0.77 -5.88 24.15
N ALA A 28 -1.55 -6.04 25.22
CA ALA A 28 -2.76 -6.88 25.19
C ALA A 28 -3.82 -6.32 24.22
N VAL A 29 -4.08 -5.01 24.25
CA VAL A 29 -5.05 -4.36 23.35
C VAL A 29 -4.58 -4.45 21.89
N SER A 30 -3.31 -4.18 21.61
CA SER A 30 -2.75 -4.29 20.26
C SER A 30 -2.79 -5.73 19.73
N LEU A 31 -2.49 -6.73 20.57
CA LEU A 31 -2.57 -8.13 20.16
C LEU A 31 -4.02 -8.56 19.95
N ALA A 32 -4.94 -8.19 20.84
CA ALA A 32 -6.36 -8.49 20.69
C ALA A 32 -6.93 -7.91 19.39
N GLY A 33 -6.62 -6.64 19.09
CA GLY A 33 -7.04 -5.96 17.87
C GLY A 33 -6.50 -6.60 16.60
N THR A 34 -5.20 -6.92 16.57
CA THR A 34 -4.58 -7.57 15.40
C THR A 34 -5.01 -9.02 15.21
N THR A 35 -5.30 -9.74 16.30
CA THR A 35 -5.87 -11.09 16.26
C THR A 35 -7.31 -11.04 15.72
N ALA A 36 -8.12 -10.09 16.17
CA ALA A 36 -9.46 -9.87 15.64
C ALA A 36 -9.42 -9.53 14.14
N GLN A 37 -8.47 -8.68 13.73
CA GLN A 37 -8.26 -8.33 12.32
C GLN A 37 -7.88 -9.56 11.48
N LEU A 38 -6.97 -10.41 11.97
CA LEU A 38 -6.63 -11.66 11.29
C LEU A 38 -7.84 -12.59 11.16
N GLY A 39 -8.67 -12.69 12.22
CA GLY A 39 -9.91 -13.45 12.18
C GLY A 39 -10.89 -12.93 11.12
N ILE A 40 -11.04 -11.62 10.98
CA ILE A 40 -11.87 -10.99 9.95
C ILE A 40 -11.31 -11.25 8.55
N SER A 41 -9.99 -11.14 8.36
CA SER A 41 -9.34 -11.43 7.08
C SER A 41 -9.49 -12.90 6.66
N LEU A 42 -9.41 -13.84 7.61
CA LEU A 42 -9.67 -15.27 7.36
C LEU A 42 -11.15 -15.54 7.04
N TYR A 43 -12.05 -14.87 7.75
CA TYR A 43 -13.49 -14.95 7.46
C TYR A 43 -13.82 -14.37 6.08
N LEU A 44 -13.17 -13.27 5.68
CA LEU A 44 -13.28 -12.71 4.35
C LEU A 44 -12.81 -13.70 3.29
N LEU A 45 -11.65 -14.33 3.48
CA LEU A 45 -11.14 -15.36 2.57
C LEU A 45 -12.14 -16.50 2.43
N TRP A 46 -12.64 -17.04 3.54
CA TRP A 46 -13.62 -18.12 3.52
C TRP A 46 -14.89 -17.73 2.76
N LYS A 47 -15.44 -16.54 3.03
CA LYS A 47 -16.62 -16.03 2.30
C LYS A 47 -16.34 -15.80 0.83
N TYR A 48 -15.19 -15.23 0.49
CA TYR A 48 -14.77 -15.00 -0.89
C TYR A 48 -14.66 -16.31 -1.67
N LEU A 49 -14.05 -17.35 -1.09
CA LEU A 49 -13.92 -18.67 -1.72
C LEU A 49 -15.28 -19.33 -2.01
N GLN A 50 -16.34 -19.00 -1.26
CA GLN A 50 -17.69 -19.51 -1.49
C GLN A 50 -18.42 -18.80 -2.63
N VAL A 51 -18.19 -17.49 -2.80
CA VAL A 51 -18.91 -16.68 -3.80
C VAL A 51 -18.12 -16.49 -5.09
N ARG A 52 -16.81 -16.78 -5.10
CA ARG A 52 -15.99 -16.58 -6.30
C ARG A 52 -16.46 -17.52 -7.40
N THR A 53 -16.75 -16.94 -8.56
CA THR A 53 -16.95 -17.70 -9.79
C THR A 53 -15.61 -17.80 -10.51
N PRO A 54 -15.09 -19.02 -10.79
CA PRO A 54 -13.85 -19.18 -11.56
C PRO A 54 -13.96 -18.47 -12.92
N GLY A 55 -12.96 -17.64 -13.25
CA GLY A 55 -12.90 -16.91 -14.52
C GLY A 55 -13.71 -15.61 -14.58
N ALA A 56 -14.45 -15.23 -13.53
CA ALA A 56 -15.15 -13.95 -13.48
C ALA A 56 -14.33 -12.86 -12.78
N GLU A 57 -14.10 -11.74 -13.45
CA GLU A 57 -13.41 -10.55 -12.90
C GLU A 57 -14.35 -9.65 -12.10
N ASN A 58 -15.14 -10.27 -11.21
CA ASN A 58 -16.14 -9.55 -10.44
C ASN A 58 -15.56 -8.94 -9.16
N MET A 59 -16.11 -7.80 -8.80
CA MET A 59 -15.83 -7.13 -7.54
C MET A 59 -16.88 -7.51 -6.49
N TYR A 60 -16.46 -8.11 -5.38
CA TYR A 60 -17.36 -8.69 -4.38
C TYR A 60 -17.49 -7.81 -3.13
N PHE A 61 -18.59 -8.02 -2.41
CA PHE A 61 -18.91 -7.35 -1.14
C PHE A 61 -18.89 -5.81 -1.21
N GLN A 62 -19.37 -5.26 -2.33
CA GLN A 62 -19.33 -3.83 -2.58
C GLN A 62 -20.22 -3.02 -1.64
N GLN A 63 -19.74 -1.86 -1.24
CA GLN A 63 -20.50 -0.86 -0.50
C GLN A 63 -20.11 0.53 -0.99
N ARG A 64 -21.09 1.41 -1.20
CA ARG A 64 -20.88 2.75 -1.74
C ARG A 64 -21.63 3.76 -0.87
N TYR A 65 -20.92 4.76 -0.39
CA TYR A 65 -21.48 5.89 0.36
C TYR A 65 -20.95 7.19 -0.25
N SER A 66 -21.80 8.19 -0.43
CA SER A 66 -21.33 9.48 -0.96
C SER A 66 -20.46 10.19 0.08
N TRP A 67 -19.25 10.57 -0.32
CA TRP A 67 -18.30 11.26 0.56
C TRP A 67 -18.25 12.76 0.24
N PHE A 68 -18.04 13.11 -1.03
CA PHE A 68 -18.01 14.51 -1.46
C PHE A 68 -18.68 14.68 -2.83
N GLY A 69 -19.96 15.05 -2.80
CA GLY A 69 -20.84 15.17 -3.97
C GLY A 69 -20.33 16.07 -5.11
N PRO A 70 -19.75 17.26 -4.87
CA PRO A 70 -19.33 18.15 -5.95
C PRO A 70 -18.28 17.59 -6.92
N LEU A 71 -17.42 16.66 -6.44
CA LEU A 71 -16.45 15.96 -7.27
C LEU A 71 -16.81 14.48 -7.48
N GLN A 72 -18.03 14.08 -7.09
CA GLN A 72 -18.51 12.70 -7.12
C GLN A 72 -17.53 11.71 -6.46
N ILE A 73 -16.87 12.14 -5.38
CA ILE A 73 -15.99 11.27 -4.61
C ILE A 73 -16.88 10.43 -3.71
N ASP A 74 -16.76 9.12 -3.85
CA ASP A 74 -17.52 8.16 -3.05
C ASP A 74 -16.59 7.34 -2.18
N PHE A 75 -17.05 7.02 -0.98
CA PHE A 75 -16.48 5.94 -0.20
C PHE A 75 -16.98 4.60 -0.76
N HIS A 76 -16.44 4.22 -1.91
CA HIS A 76 -16.75 2.96 -2.60
C HIS A 76 -15.69 1.93 -2.28
N ILE A 77 -16.10 0.85 -1.61
CA ILE A 77 -15.23 -0.26 -1.22
C ILE A 77 -15.71 -1.58 -1.83
N GLY A 78 -14.77 -2.47 -2.11
CA GLY A 78 -15.00 -3.83 -2.61
C GLY A 78 -13.70 -4.63 -2.62
N VAL A 79 -13.80 -5.96 -2.79
CA VAL A 79 -12.62 -6.83 -2.89
C VAL A 79 -12.69 -7.83 -4.05
N ASP A 80 -11.55 -8.06 -4.68
CA ASP A 80 -11.29 -9.19 -5.58
C ASP A 80 -10.26 -10.16 -4.98
N GLY A 81 -9.81 -11.14 -5.77
CA GLY A 81 -8.86 -12.14 -5.32
C GLY A 81 -7.50 -11.55 -4.90
N ILE A 82 -7.00 -10.53 -5.61
CA ILE A 82 -5.73 -9.89 -5.29
C ILE A 82 -5.87 -9.10 -3.98
N SER A 83 -6.93 -8.29 -3.83
CA SER A 83 -7.21 -7.55 -2.61
C SER A 83 -7.35 -8.48 -1.40
N VAL A 84 -8.08 -9.59 -1.51
CA VAL A 84 -8.22 -10.57 -0.42
C VAL A 84 -6.86 -11.15 0.00
N GLY A 85 -6.01 -11.50 -0.96
CA GLY A 85 -4.66 -11.98 -0.69
C GLY A 85 -3.80 -10.94 0.05
N MET A 86 -3.86 -9.68 -0.39
CA MET A 86 -3.11 -8.58 0.22
C MET A 86 -3.61 -8.22 1.62
N ILE A 87 -4.93 -8.25 1.84
CA ILE A 87 -5.55 -8.04 3.16
C ILE A 87 -5.12 -9.13 4.14
N LEU A 88 -5.12 -10.40 3.72
CA LEU A 88 -4.66 -11.50 4.57
C LEU A 88 -3.16 -11.37 4.90
N LEU A 89 -2.33 -11.08 3.90
CA LEU A 89 -0.90 -10.85 4.11
C LEU A 89 -0.66 -9.70 5.10
N THR A 90 -1.41 -8.60 4.95
CA THR A 90 -1.34 -7.44 5.86
C THR A 90 -1.66 -7.86 7.30
N ALA A 91 -2.71 -8.65 7.51
CA ALA A 91 -3.08 -9.11 8.85
C ALA A 91 -2.00 -9.99 9.50
N ILE A 92 -1.42 -10.91 8.74
CA ILE A 92 -0.34 -11.78 9.22
C ILE A 92 0.90 -10.96 9.59
N VAL A 93 1.34 -10.06 8.69
CA VAL A 93 2.54 -9.23 8.91
C VAL A 93 2.37 -8.31 10.11
N VAL A 94 1.20 -7.69 10.27
CA VAL A 94 0.94 -6.74 11.37
C VAL A 94 0.84 -7.47 12.71
N MET A 95 0.17 -8.63 12.76
CA MET A 95 0.13 -9.46 13.98
C MET A 95 1.54 -9.91 14.39
N ALA A 96 2.34 -10.40 13.43
CA ALA A 96 3.73 -10.77 13.69
C ALA A 96 4.56 -9.56 14.14
N GLY A 97 4.33 -8.38 13.55
CA GLY A 97 4.96 -7.12 13.95
C GLY A 97 4.62 -6.73 15.40
N VAL A 98 3.37 -6.89 15.82
CA VAL A 98 2.96 -6.65 17.22
C VAL A 98 3.66 -7.63 18.17
N LEU A 99 3.71 -8.93 17.82
CA LEU A 99 4.37 -9.96 18.61
C LEU A 99 5.87 -9.73 18.78
N VAL A 100 6.57 -9.36 17.70
CA VAL A 100 8.01 -9.04 17.75
C VAL A 100 8.28 -7.77 18.57
N SER A 101 7.34 -6.82 18.57
CA SER A 101 7.49 -5.54 19.27
C SER A 101 7.22 -5.63 20.77
N TRP A 102 7.02 -6.83 21.32
CA TRP A 102 6.81 -7.02 22.77
C TRP A 102 7.99 -6.60 23.62
N LYS A 103 9.18 -6.42 23.05
CA LYS A 103 10.35 -5.89 23.76
C LYS A 103 10.51 -4.37 23.62
N GLN A 104 9.60 -3.69 22.91
CA GLN A 104 9.63 -2.24 22.79
C GLN A 104 9.10 -1.61 24.08
N GLU A 105 9.90 -0.72 24.66
CA GLU A 105 9.60 -0.03 25.93
C GLU A 105 9.49 1.48 25.76
N LYS A 106 10.34 2.07 24.90
CA LYS A 106 10.30 3.50 24.59
C LYS A 106 8.98 3.83 23.89
N TRP A 107 8.20 4.75 24.47
CA TRP A 107 6.97 5.30 23.86
C TRP A 107 6.10 4.21 23.22
N ASN A 108 5.90 3.14 23.98
CA ASN A 108 5.28 1.90 23.52
C ASN A 108 3.89 2.15 22.93
N LYS A 109 3.07 2.98 23.58
CA LYS A 109 1.71 3.28 23.12
C LYS A 109 1.73 3.91 21.74
N GLU A 110 2.58 4.92 21.54
CA GLU A 110 2.74 5.64 20.28
C GLU A 110 3.26 4.70 19.18
N PHE A 111 4.19 3.81 19.51
CA PHE A 111 4.70 2.81 18.57
C PHE A 111 3.59 1.88 18.05
N PHE A 112 2.82 1.27 18.94
CA PHE A 112 1.72 0.37 18.54
C PHE A 112 0.59 1.12 17.84
N PHE A 113 0.28 2.35 18.29
CA PHE A 113 -0.70 3.20 17.64
C PHE A 113 -0.31 3.48 16.18
N LEU A 114 0.93 3.91 15.92
CA LEU A 114 1.41 4.19 14.57
C LEU A 114 1.46 2.93 13.71
N LEU A 115 1.88 1.78 14.26
CA LEU A 115 1.90 0.51 13.55
C LEU A 115 0.48 0.08 13.10
N ILE A 116 -0.52 0.23 13.98
CA ILE A 116 -1.91 -0.10 13.66
C ILE A 116 -2.52 0.91 12.69
N LEU A 117 -2.26 2.21 12.86
CA LEU A 117 -2.71 3.26 11.92
C LEU A 117 -2.18 3.01 10.50
N LEU A 118 -0.92 2.62 10.40
CA LEU A 118 -0.28 2.25 9.14
C LEU A 118 -0.92 1.01 8.49
N SER A 119 -1.30 0.01 9.29
CA SER A 119 -2.06 -1.13 8.77
C SER A 119 -3.47 -0.75 8.32
N MET A 120 -4.14 0.17 9.03
CA MET A 120 -5.46 0.69 8.64
C MET A 120 -5.39 1.38 7.28
N GLY A 121 -4.33 2.17 7.03
CA GLY A 121 -4.04 2.74 5.73
C GLY A 121 -3.92 1.67 4.63
N ALA A 122 -3.14 0.61 4.86
CA ALA A 122 -3.02 -0.47 3.89
C ALA A 122 -4.33 -1.23 3.64
N TYR A 123 -5.13 -1.54 4.67
CA TYR A 123 -6.44 -2.15 4.47
C TYR A 123 -7.35 -1.27 3.63
N GLY A 124 -7.42 0.02 3.94
CA GLY A 124 -8.22 0.99 3.19
C GLY A 124 -7.79 1.07 1.73
N PHE A 125 -6.49 1.06 1.45
CA PHE A 125 -5.96 1.08 0.09
C PHE A 125 -6.43 -0.14 -0.72
N PHE A 126 -6.32 -1.36 -0.16
CA PHE A 126 -6.68 -2.59 -0.88
C PHE A 126 -8.18 -2.81 -1.07
N ILE A 127 -9.03 -2.17 -0.26
CA ILE A 127 -10.50 -2.28 -0.41
C ILE A 127 -11.10 -1.15 -1.24
N SER A 128 -10.35 -0.08 -1.53
CA SER A 128 -10.90 1.10 -2.20
C SER A 128 -11.10 0.88 -3.69
N LEU A 129 -12.30 1.22 -4.17
CA LEU A 129 -12.67 1.25 -5.59
C LEU A 129 -12.81 2.68 -6.12
N ASP A 130 -12.89 3.68 -5.24
CA ASP A 130 -12.76 5.08 -5.62
C ASP A 130 -11.27 5.47 -5.56
N LEU A 131 -10.76 6.04 -6.65
CA LEU A 131 -9.33 6.33 -6.80
C LEU A 131 -8.84 7.44 -5.85
N PHE A 132 -9.71 8.40 -5.50
CA PHE A 132 -9.37 9.43 -4.51
C PHE A 132 -9.29 8.82 -3.11
N THR A 133 -10.25 7.96 -2.76
CA THR A 133 -10.26 7.23 -1.48
C THR A 133 -9.06 6.29 -1.37
N LEU A 134 -8.69 5.62 -2.47
CA LEU A 134 -7.48 4.81 -2.56
C LEU A 134 -6.23 5.65 -2.30
N PHE A 135 -6.10 6.81 -2.92
CA PHE A 135 -4.99 7.75 -2.68
C PHE A 135 -4.96 8.25 -1.24
N PHE A 136 -6.10 8.59 -0.65
CA PHE A 136 -6.19 8.99 0.75
C PHE A 136 -5.62 7.91 1.68
N PHE A 137 -6.00 6.65 1.47
CA PHE A 137 -5.47 5.55 2.29
C PHE A 137 -3.99 5.23 2.02
N LEU A 138 -3.51 5.46 0.80
CA LEU A 138 -2.08 5.41 0.49
C LEU A 138 -1.31 6.37 1.40
N GLU A 139 -1.76 7.63 1.50
CA GLU A 139 -1.12 8.66 2.35
C GLU A 139 -1.22 8.32 3.84
N VAL A 140 -2.37 7.81 4.29
CA VAL A 140 -2.53 7.32 5.68
C VAL A 140 -1.52 6.20 5.99
N ALA A 141 -1.18 5.35 5.02
CA ALA A 141 -0.15 4.33 5.20
C ALA A 141 1.28 4.91 5.18
N VAL A 142 1.51 6.05 4.51
CA VAL A 142 2.82 6.70 4.38
C VAL A 142 3.26 7.41 5.66
N ILE A 143 2.40 8.26 6.22
CA ILE A 143 2.75 9.16 7.32
C ILE A 143 3.35 8.41 8.53
N PRO A 144 2.77 7.29 9.02
CA PRO A 144 3.31 6.64 10.21
C PRO A 144 4.66 5.97 9.97
N LYS A 145 5.00 5.59 8.72
CA LYS A 145 6.31 4.98 8.38
C LYS A 145 7.45 5.92 8.76
N PHE A 146 7.31 7.19 8.37
CA PHE A 146 8.29 8.22 8.67
C PHE A 146 8.54 8.32 10.17
N MET A 147 7.47 8.40 10.97
CA MET A 147 7.57 8.52 12.43
C MET A 147 8.14 7.25 13.07
N LEU A 148 7.72 6.06 12.61
CA LEU A 148 8.21 4.78 13.14
C LEU A 148 9.73 4.65 12.97
N ILE A 149 10.27 5.07 11.83
CA ILE A 149 11.72 5.04 11.56
C ILE A 149 12.43 6.16 12.33
N GLY A 150 11.95 7.41 12.25
CA GLY A 150 12.63 8.55 12.87
C GLY A 150 12.75 8.43 14.40
N ILE A 151 11.73 7.89 15.07
CA ILE A 151 11.69 7.84 16.54
C ILE A 151 12.33 6.55 17.10
N TRP A 152 12.01 5.39 16.51
CA TRP A 152 12.40 4.06 17.01
C TRP A 152 13.41 3.33 16.13
N GLY A 153 13.85 3.91 15.02
CA GLY A 153 14.87 3.33 14.17
C GLY A 153 16.26 3.30 14.78
N SER A 154 17.19 2.68 14.06
CA SER A 154 18.60 2.52 14.41
C SER A 154 19.53 3.12 13.35
N GLY A 155 20.79 3.39 13.71
CA GLY A 155 21.77 3.97 12.79
C GLY A 155 21.42 5.39 12.38
N LYS A 156 21.55 5.72 11.09
CA LYS A 156 21.24 7.05 10.53
C LYS A 156 19.72 7.25 10.32
N LYS A 157 18.92 6.96 11.35
CA LYS A 157 17.47 6.85 11.26
C LYS A 157 16.77 8.14 10.80
N GLU A 158 17.27 9.32 11.18
CA GLU A 158 16.71 10.61 10.75
C GLU A 158 16.91 10.82 9.24
N TYR A 159 18.11 10.51 8.75
CA TYR A 159 18.42 10.55 7.31
C TYR A 159 17.57 9.55 6.53
N SER A 160 17.52 8.29 6.99
CA SER A 160 16.74 7.23 6.33
C SER A 160 15.25 7.53 6.32
N ALA A 161 14.70 8.04 7.43
CA ALA A 161 13.31 8.46 7.52
C ALA A 161 13.01 9.62 6.55
N MET A 162 13.85 10.65 6.54
CA MET A 162 13.69 11.80 5.64
C MET A 162 13.78 11.39 4.17
N LYS A 163 14.78 10.57 3.81
CA LYS A 163 14.92 10.03 2.45
C LYS A 163 13.69 9.24 2.02
N LEU A 164 13.18 8.36 2.88
CA LEU A 164 11.97 7.60 2.62
C LEU A 164 10.75 8.52 2.44
N ALA A 165 10.57 9.49 3.33
CA ALA A 165 9.45 10.43 3.25
C ALA A 165 9.49 11.24 1.95
N LEU A 166 10.63 11.85 1.61
CA LEU A 166 10.77 12.66 0.39
C LEU A 166 10.53 11.83 -0.87
N MET A 167 11.08 10.61 -0.94
CA MET A 167 10.88 9.73 -2.08
C MET A 167 9.42 9.32 -2.22
N LEU A 168 8.77 8.88 -1.14
CA LEU A 168 7.37 8.47 -1.19
C LEU A 168 6.43 9.65 -1.45
N MET A 169 6.64 10.81 -0.83
CA MET A 169 5.84 12.02 -1.11
C MET A 169 6.01 12.50 -2.55
N GLY A 170 7.22 12.39 -3.12
CA GLY A 170 7.46 12.64 -4.54
C GLY A 170 6.68 11.66 -5.42
N GLY A 171 6.69 10.38 -5.08
CA GLY A 171 5.86 9.36 -5.74
C GLY A 171 4.35 9.67 -5.64
N SER A 172 3.89 10.06 -4.45
CA SER A 172 2.49 10.45 -4.20
C SER A 172 2.07 11.66 -5.02
N ALA A 173 2.95 12.65 -5.19
CA ALA A 173 2.68 13.80 -6.05
C ALA A 173 2.48 13.37 -7.51
N LEU A 174 3.29 12.43 -8.02
CA LEU A 174 3.10 11.87 -9.36
C LEU A 174 1.79 11.09 -9.47
N VAL A 175 1.48 10.25 -8.47
CA VAL A 175 0.18 9.53 -8.43
C VAL A 175 -0.97 10.52 -8.47
N PHE A 176 -0.92 11.57 -7.65
CA PHE A 176 -1.98 12.58 -7.57
C PHE A 176 -2.19 13.30 -8.91
N VAL A 177 -1.10 13.73 -9.57
CA VAL A 177 -1.17 14.34 -10.91
C VAL A 177 -1.81 13.38 -11.91
N GLY A 178 -1.42 12.11 -11.89
CA GLY A 178 -2.00 11.08 -12.75
C GLY A 178 -3.50 10.84 -12.49
N LEU A 179 -3.92 10.81 -11.22
CA LEU A 179 -5.32 10.63 -10.83
C LEU A 179 -6.20 11.83 -11.22
N VAL A 180 -5.73 13.05 -10.98
CA VAL A 180 -6.44 14.27 -11.37
C VAL A 180 -6.51 14.39 -12.89
N GLY A 181 -5.42 14.07 -13.58
CA GLY A 181 -5.37 14.01 -15.04
C GLY A 181 -6.39 13.03 -15.60
N LEU A 182 -6.49 11.84 -15.01
CA LEU A 182 -7.49 10.84 -15.37
C LEU A 182 -8.91 11.37 -15.12
N TYR A 183 -9.18 11.91 -13.93
CA TYR A 183 -10.49 12.46 -13.56
C TYR A 183 -11.03 13.44 -14.60
N PHE A 184 -10.25 14.46 -14.97
CA PHE A 184 -10.68 15.45 -15.97
C PHE A 184 -10.80 14.89 -17.40
N ASN A 185 -10.26 13.70 -17.65
CA ASN A 185 -10.41 12.99 -18.93
C ASN A 185 -11.47 11.88 -18.89
N THR A 186 -12.12 11.65 -17.74
CA THR A 186 -13.30 10.78 -17.66
C THR A 186 -14.52 11.60 -18.08
N ASN A 187 -15.26 11.16 -19.10
CA ASN A 187 -16.53 11.78 -19.44
C ASN A 187 -17.60 10.69 -19.52
N ILE A 188 -18.22 10.43 -18.38
CA ILE A 188 -19.32 9.48 -18.26
C ILE A 188 -20.59 10.33 -18.26
N ASN A 189 -21.37 10.28 -19.34
CA ASN A 189 -22.66 10.98 -19.43
C ASN A 189 -22.61 12.47 -18.97
N GLY A 190 -21.54 13.19 -19.29
CA GLY A 190 -21.37 14.62 -18.96
C GLY A 190 -20.78 14.91 -17.57
N HIS A 191 -20.30 13.91 -16.84
CA HIS A 191 -19.59 14.09 -15.57
C HIS A 191 -18.26 13.33 -15.49
N HIS A 192 -17.40 13.81 -14.59
CA HIS A 192 -16.14 13.18 -14.22
C HIS A 192 -16.36 12.24 -13.02
N SER A 193 -15.59 11.14 -12.95
CA SER A 193 -15.71 10.15 -11.87
C SER A 193 -14.34 9.68 -11.41
N PHE A 194 -14.23 9.39 -10.12
CA PHE A 194 -13.10 8.66 -9.52
C PHE A 194 -13.38 7.16 -9.36
N SER A 195 -14.55 6.66 -9.79
CA SER A 195 -14.91 5.25 -9.63
C SER A 195 -14.14 4.34 -10.58
N PHE A 196 -13.31 3.46 -10.03
CA PHE A 196 -12.57 2.44 -10.79
C PHE A 196 -13.48 1.62 -11.72
N LEU A 197 -14.66 1.22 -11.24
CA LEU A 197 -15.59 0.37 -12.01
C LEU A 197 -16.23 1.11 -13.18
N GLU A 198 -16.38 2.42 -13.09
CA GLU A 198 -16.89 3.23 -14.20
C GLU A 198 -15.76 3.50 -15.21
N ILE A 199 -14.56 3.84 -14.72
CA ILE A 199 -13.41 4.18 -15.56
C ILE A 199 -12.90 2.98 -16.37
N VAL A 200 -12.89 1.77 -15.81
CA VAL A 200 -12.40 0.57 -16.54
C VAL A 200 -13.22 0.27 -17.80
N ASN A 201 -14.47 0.71 -17.86
CA ASN A 201 -15.36 0.54 -19.00
C ASN A 201 -15.30 1.71 -19.99
N LEU A 202 -14.55 2.77 -19.68
CA LEU A 202 -14.35 3.91 -20.56
C LEU A 202 -13.26 3.65 -21.59
N ASN A 203 -13.51 4.07 -22.82
CA ASN A 203 -12.48 4.12 -23.85
C ASN A 203 -11.69 5.43 -23.72
N ILE A 204 -10.64 5.44 -22.88
CA ILE A 204 -9.76 6.60 -22.72
C ILE A 204 -8.85 6.73 -23.94
N PRO A 205 -8.83 7.88 -24.64
CA PRO A 205 -7.98 8.07 -25.81
C PRO A 205 -6.50 7.81 -25.52
N ILE A 206 -5.81 7.16 -26.46
CA ILE A 206 -4.37 6.84 -26.33
C ILE A 206 -3.50 8.08 -26.04
N ALA A 207 -3.85 9.25 -26.59
CA ALA A 207 -3.12 10.49 -26.32
C ALA A 207 -3.14 10.86 -24.82
N THR A 208 -4.28 10.66 -24.15
CA THR A 208 -4.43 10.85 -22.71
C THR A 208 -3.63 9.80 -21.93
N GLN A 209 -3.72 8.53 -22.34
CA GLN A 209 -2.97 7.45 -21.69
C GLN A 209 -1.45 7.68 -21.78
N ARG A 210 -0.94 8.13 -22.93
CA ARG A 210 0.48 8.48 -23.11
C ARG A 210 0.98 9.50 -22.09
N ILE A 211 0.13 10.47 -21.75
CA ILE A 211 0.50 11.54 -20.83
C ILE A 211 0.42 11.05 -19.39
N PHE A 212 -0.69 10.43 -18.98
CA PHE A 212 -0.96 10.15 -17.56
C PHE A 212 -0.51 8.78 -17.07
N PHE A 213 -0.32 7.80 -17.97
CA PHE A 213 0.21 6.49 -17.59
C PHE A 213 1.59 6.59 -16.93
N PRO A 214 2.58 7.33 -17.47
CA PRO A 214 3.88 7.47 -16.81
C PRO A 214 3.79 8.07 -15.41
N PHE A 215 2.91 9.05 -15.17
CA PHE A 215 2.73 9.64 -13.84
C PHE A 215 2.22 8.61 -12.81
N LEU A 216 1.16 7.87 -13.16
CA LEU A 216 0.63 6.82 -12.27
C LEU A 216 1.63 5.69 -12.10
N PHE A 217 2.20 5.18 -13.19
CA PHE A 217 3.10 4.04 -13.15
C PHE A 217 4.41 4.35 -12.43
N ILE A 218 5.05 5.50 -12.69
CA ILE A 218 6.27 5.91 -11.97
C ILE A 218 5.93 6.26 -10.52
N GLY A 219 4.81 6.94 -10.26
CA GLY A 219 4.39 7.28 -8.90
C GLY A 219 4.24 6.04 -8.01
N PHE A 220 3.44 5.06 -8.45
CA PHE A 220 3.35 3.75 -7.78
C PHE A 220 4.66 2.94 -7.87
N GLY A 221 5.41 3.14 -8.95
CA GLY A 221 6.76 2.60 -9.18
C GLY A 221 7.73 2.98 -8.06
N VAL A 222 7.73 4.24 -7.63
CA VAL A 222 8.55 4.71 -6.50
C VAL A 222 8.19 3.94 -5.21
N PHE A 223 6.90 3.69 -4.98
CA PHE A 223 6.42 2.92 -3.82
C PHE A 223 6.84 1.44 -3.85
N THR A 224 6.89 0.83 -5.04
CA THR A 224 7.37 -0.55 -5.17
C THR A 224 8.88 -0.65 -5.34
N ALA A 225 9.60 0.46 -5.45
CA ALA A 225 11.05 0.51 -5.68
C ALA A 225 11.49 0.17 -7.11
N LEU A 226 10.79 0.73 -8.10
CA LEU A 226 11.20 0.77 -9.51
C LEU A 226 12.60 1.39 -9.64
N PHE A 227 13.45 0.85 -10.51
CA PHE A 227 14.72 1.47 -10.86
C PHE A 227 14.49 2.76 -11.69
N PRO A 228 15.19 3.88 -11.42
CA PRO A 228 16.27 4.11 -10.44
C PRO A 228 15.81 4.63 -9.06
N PHE A 229 14.50 4.64 -8.78
CA PHE A 229 13.90 5.23 -7.58
C PHE A 229 13.90 4.33 -6.33
N HIS A 230 14.64 3.23 -6.34
CA HIS A 230 14.65 2.21 -5.28
C HIS A 230 15.51 2.55 -4.06
N THR A 231 16.32 3.62 -4.12
CA THR A 231 17.41 3.87 -3.15
C THR A 231 16.93 4.16 -1.72
N TRP A 232 15.65 4.46 -1.51
CA TRP A 232 15.09 4.62 -0.17
C TRP A 232 14.86 3.27 0.54
N VAL A 233 14.76 2.16 -0.20
CA VAL A 233 14.48 0.84 0.37
C VAL A 233 15.63 0.38 1.26
N PRO A 234 16.90 0.29 0.81
CA PRO A 234 17.97 -0.23 1.68
C PRO A 234 18.15 0.58 2.96
N ASP A 235 18.14 1.91 2.85
CA ASP A 235 18.28 2.80 4.01
C ASP A 235 17.06 2.77 4.94
N GLY A 236 15.85 2.75 4.37
CA GLY A 236 14.61 2.66 5.15
C GLY A 236 14.52 1.35 5.92
N HIS A 237 14.83 0.23 5.27
CA HIS A 237 14.77 -1.10 5.88
C HIS A 237 15.83 -1.33 6.95
N SER A 238 17.05 -0.85 6.72
CA SER A 238 18.16 -1.01 7.65
C SER A 238 17.93 -0.22 8.94
N SER A 239 17.42 1.00 8.81
CA SER A 239 17.11 1.87 9.94
C SER A 239 15.79 1.55 10.63
N ALA A 240 14.82 0.93 9.96
CA ALA A 240 13.52 0.66 10.56
C ALA A 240 13.61 -0.28 11.79
N PRO A 241 12.79 -0.04 12.83
CA PRO A 241 12.56 -1.04 13.87
C PRO A 241 11.95 -2.30 13.26
N THR A 242 12.16 -3.47 13.88
CA THR A 242 11.88 -4.77 13.26
C THR A 242 10.46 -4.87 12.70
N ALA A 243 9.42 -4.50 13.46
CA ALA A 243 8.04 -4.57 12.97
C ALA A 243 7.74 -3.61 11.82
N ALA A 244 8.33 -2.41 11.81
CA ALA A 244 8.19 -1.49 10.69
C ALA A 244 8.93 -2.02 9.45
N SER A 245 10.11 -2.61 9.62
CA SER A 245 10.86 -3.25 8.52
C SER A 245 10.08 -4.43 7.91
N MET A 246 9.45 -5.25 8.75
CA MET A 246 8.55 -6.33 8.30
C MET A 246 7.38 -5.79 7.47
N PHE A 247 6.75 -4.69 7.90
CA PHE A 247 5.67 -4.08 7.15
C PHE A 247 6.14 -3.41 5.85
N LEU A 248 7.28 -2.73 5.87
CA LEU A 248 7.89 -2.13 4.68
C LEU A 248 8.13 -3.20 3.60
N ALA A 249 8.69 -4.34 3.99
CA ALA A 249 9.03 -5.44 3.06
C ALA A 249 7.79 -6.20 2.62
N GLY A 250 6.95 -6.55 3.59
CA GLY A 250 5.80 -7.41 3.40
C GLY A 250 4.70 -6.71 2.63
N ILE A 251 4.41 -5.44 2.94
CA ILE A 251 3.18 -4.75 2.51
C ILE A 251 3.47 -3.46 1.74
N SER A 252 4.39 -2.60 2.19
CA SER A 252 4.52 -1.26 1.58
C SER A 252 4.90 -1.31 0.10
N MET A 253 5.83 -2.20 -0.27
CA MET A 253 6.17 -2.39 -1.69
C MET A 253 4.99 -2.98 -2.49
N LYS A 254 4.13 -3.78 -1.84
CA LYS A 254 2.94 -4.38 -2.48
C LYS A 254 1.86 -3.34 -2.74
N LEU A 255 1.77 -2.27 -1.95
CA LEU A 255 0.90 -1.13 -2.26
C LEU A 255 1.27 -0.50 -3.60
N GLY A 256 2.58 -0.31 -3.85
CA GLY A 256 3.09 0.19 -5.12
C GLY A 256 2.79 -0.74 -6.28
N GLY A 257 3.17 -2.02 -6.19
CA GLY A 257 2.89 -3.00 -7.25
C GLY A 257 1.40 -3.17 -7.53
N TYR A 258 0.57 -3.16 -6.47
CA TYR A 258 -0.89 -3.16 -6.61
C TYR A 258 -1.39 -1.93 -7.35
N GLY A 259 -0.88 -0.73 -7.03
CA GLY A 259 -1.24 0.50 -7.76
C GLY A 259 -0.79 0.49 -9.23
N CYS A 260 0.43 0.01 -9.52
CA CYS A 260 0.91 -0.18 -10.89
C CYS A 260 -0.02 -1.09 -11.69
N LEU A 261 -0.38 -2.25 -11.14
CA LEU A 261 -1.29 -3.19 -11.80
C LEU A 261 -2.70 -2.63 -11.90
N ARG A 262 -3.31 -2.31 -10.76
CA ARG A 262 -4.73 -2.00 -10.62
C ARG A 262 -5.08 -0.66 -11.24
N VAL A 263 -4.32 0.39 -10.94
CA VAL A 263 -4.68 1.76 -11.29
C VAL A 263 -4.02 2.17 -12.59
N ALA A 264 -2.72 1.94 -12.76
CA ALA A 264 -2.04 2.36 -13.99
C ALA A 264 -2.38 1.43 -15.17
N THR A 265 -2.11 0.13 -15.04
CA THR A 265 -2.21 -0.81 -16.17
C THR A 265 -3.64 -1.15 -16.55
N LEU A 266 -4.53 -1.48 -15.60
CA LEU A 266 -5.91 -1.87 -15.95
C LEU A 266 -6.76 -0.70 -16.48
N LEU A 267 -6.54 0.53 -15.99
CA LEU A 267 -7.30 1.70 -16.48
C LEU A 267 -6.74 2.28 -17.77
N MET A 268 -5.46 2.06 -18.07
CA MET A 268 -4.79 2.59 -19.27
C MET A 268 -3.98 1.50 -19.98
N PRO A 269 -4.66 0.47 -20.54
CA PRO A 269 -3.99 -0.71 -21.10
C PRO A 269 -3.16 -0.41 -22.35
N GLU A 270 -3.57 0.57 -23.17
CA GLU A 270 -2.83 0.93 -24.38
C GLU A 270 -1.56 1.73 -24.03
N GLY A 271 -1.63 2.61 -23.02
CA GLY A 271 -0.44 3.25 -22.44
C GLY A 271 0.52 2.22 -21.86
N ALA A 272 0.02 1.20 -21.15
CA ALA A 272 0.83 0.12 -20.62
C ALA A 272 1.55 -0.67 -21.72
N LYS A 273 0.87 -1.00 -22.82
CA LYS A 273 1.48 -1.65 -23.99
C LYS A 273 2.57 -0.80 -24.61
N GLU A 274 2.32 0.50 -24.79
CA GLU A 274 3.29 1.43 -25.39
C GLU A 274 4.58 1.58 -24.57
N TYR A 275 4.46 1.68 -23.25
CA TYR A 275 5.60 1.83 -22.34
C TYR A 275 6.18 0.49 -21.84
N SER A 276 5.59 -0.65 -22.23
CA SER A 276 5.97 -1.98 -21.74
C SER A 276 7.46 -2.26 -21.91
N TRP A 277 8.06 -1.91 -23.06
CA TRP A 277 9.48 -2.14 -23.31
C TRP A 277 10.38 -1.34 -22.35
N ILE A 278 9.99 -0.12 -21.97
CA ILE A 278 10.72 0.68 -20.98
C ILE A 278 10.63 0.01 -19.61
N ILE A 279 9.42 -0.40 -19.21
CA ILE A 279 9.19 -1.08 -17.95
C ILE A 279 10.03 -2.35 -17.87
N ILE A 280 10.02 -3.18 -18.91
CA ILE A 280 10.83 -4.41 -18.99
C ILE A 280 12.32 -4.11 -18.84
N ILE A 281 12.84 -3.06 -19.48
CA ILE A 281 14.25 -2.66 -19.32
C ILE A 281 14.54 -2.25 -17.87
N LEU A 282 13.72 -1.39 -17.28
CA LEU A 282 13.91 -0.92 -15.90
C LEU A 282 13.80 -2.08 -14.89
N SER A 283 12.84 -2.99 -15.09
CA SER A 283 12.65 -4.22 -14.32
C SER A 283 13.85 -5.14 -14.44
N THR A 284 14.35 -5.36 -15.65
CA THR A 284 15.55 -6.19 -15.90
C THR A 284 16.78 -5.62 -15.21
N ILE A 285 16.95 -4.29 -15.26
CA ILE A 285 18.03 -3.61 -14.53
C ILE A 285 17.83 -3.83 -13.02
N ALA A 286 16.62 -3.67 -12.49
CA ALA A 286 16.34 -3.88 -11.06
C ALA A 286 16.66 -5.33 -10.62
N ILE A 287 16.31 -6.33 -11.43
CA ILE A 287 16.62 -7.75 -11.17
C ILE A 287 18.14 -7.94 -11.03
N ILE A 288 18.89 -7.53 -12.05
CA ILE A 288 20.34 -7.75 -12.14
C ILE A 288 21.07 -6.91 -11.10
N TYR A 289 20.80 -5.61 -11.06
CA TYR A 289 21.42 -4.68 -10.10
C TYR A 289 21.13 -5.08 -8.67
N GLY A 290 19.87 -5.41 -8.34
CA GLY A 290 19.47 -5.85 -7.00
C GLY A 290 20.22 -7.11 -6.57
N ALA A 291 20.40 -8.08 -7.46
CA ALA A 291 21.14 -9.31 -7.18
C ALA A 291 22.64 -9.03 -6.92
N PHE A 292 23.31 -8.27 -7.78
CA PHE A 292 24.72 -7.90 -7.57
C PHE A 292 24.93 -7.05 -6.32
N ALA A 293 24.07 -6.05 -6.11
CA ALA A 293 24.13 -5.21 -4.92
C ALA A 293 23.97 -6.05 -3.64
N THR A 294 23.06 -7.04 -3.63
CA THR A 294 22.87 -7.98 -2.52
C THR A 294 24.17 -8.74 -2.20
N MET A 295 24.85 -9.29 -3.20
CA MET A 295 26.11 -10.02 -3.01
C MET A 295 27.24 -9.17 -2.42
N MET A 296 27.19 -7.85 -2.63
CA MET A 296 28.19 -6.92 -2.11
C MET A 296 27.89 -6.44 -0.68
N GLN A 297 26.69 -6.70 -0.15
CA GLN A 297 26.30 -6.25 1.19
C GLN A 297 26.91 -7.13 2.27
N LYS A 298 27.32 -6.50 3.37
CA LYS A 298 27.81 -7.17 4.59
C LYS A 298 26.77 -7.20 5.72
N ASP A 299 25.76 -6.32 5.65
CA ASP A 299 24.71 -6.20 6.64
C ASP A 299 23.45 -6.97 6.20
N LEU A 300 22.92 -7.81 7.10
CA LEU A 300 21.77 -8.68 6.82
C LEU A 300 20.49 -7.90 6.44
N LYS A 301 20.27 -6.72 7.01
CA LYS A 301 19.09 -5.90 6.65
C LYS A 301 19.25 -5.32 5.25
N TYR A 302 20.46 -4.90 4.88
CA TYR A 302 20.75 -4.45 3.52
C TYR A 302 20.64 -5.59 2.49
N ILE A 303 21.13 -6.80 2.82
CA ILE A 303 20.96 -8.01 1.99
C ILE A 303 19.48 -8.24 1.68
N ASN A 304 18.62 -8.26 2.71
CA ASN A 304 17.19 -8.48 2.56
C ASN A 304 16.48 -7.35 1.77
N ALA A 305 16.97 -6.12 1.90
CA ALA A 305 16.41 -4.98 1.18
C ALA A 305 16.73 -5.04 -0.32
N TYR A 306 17.99 -5.32 -0.69
CA TYR A 306 18.38 -5.45 -2.10
C TYR A 306 17.80 -6.69 -2.77
N SER A 307 17.64 -7.80 -2.04
CA SER A 307 16.94 -8.97 -2.57
C SER A 307 15.47 -8.63 -2.89
N SER A 308 14.82 -7.84 -2.03
CA SER A 308 13.44 -7.35 -2.27
C SER A 308 13.35 -6.48 -3.53
N ILE A 309 14.34 -5.63 -3.80
CA ILE A 309 14.40 -4.83 -5.04
C ILE A 309 14.49 -5.74 -6.27
N SER A 310 15.34 -6.78 -6.22
CA SER A 310 15.47 -7.75 -7.31
C SER A 310 14.15 -8.49 -7.56
N HIS A 311 13.49 -8.97 -6.50
CA HIS A 311 12.20 -9.66 -6.61
C HIS A 311 11.07 -8.77 -7.12
N VAL A 312 11.02 -7.48 -6.73
CA VAL A 312 10.03 -6.57 -7.32
C VAL A 312 10.27 -6.40 -8.82
N GLY A 313 11.52 -6.42 -9.28
CA GLY A 313 11.80 -6.40 -10.72
C GLY A 313 11.18 -7.57 -11.49
N PHE A 314 10.92 -8.72 -10.85
CA PHE A 314 10.15 -9.82 -11.47
C PHE A 314 8.63 -9.60 -11.43
N VAL A 315 8.14 -8.81 -10.48
CA VAL A 315 6.71 -8.50 -10.34
C VAL A 315 6.29 -7.41 -11.33
N LEU A 316 7.17 -6.44 -11.57
CA LEU A 316 7.00 -5.32 -12.50
C LEU A 316 7.24 -5.74 -13.96
#